data_AF-A0A1E4IX93-F1
#
_entry.id   AF-A0A1E4IX93-F1
#
_cell.length_a   1.000
_cell.length_b   1.000
_cell.length_c   1.000
_cell.angle_alpha   90.00
_cell.angle_beta   90.00
_cell.angle_gamma   90.00
#
_symmetry.space_group_name_H-M   'P 1'
#
loop_
_entity.id
_entity.type
_entity.pdbx_description
1 polymer ?
#
loop_
_entity_poly.entity_id
_entity_poly.type
_entity_poly.pdbx_seq_one_letter_code
_entity_poly.pdbx_strand_id
1 'polypeptide(L)'
;MKTSNIIAAAALSMLAAAGVRAQGYAPVQPLQAVTSRADVVAGADAAARAGNIYGDVVAEPLTSRPSVRDRASVRAEAVATAHAPNQNLDRRAFFNSEVPPQRGTGRP
;
A
#
# COMPACT_ATOMS: atom_id res chain seq x y z
N MET A 1 56.16 -10.44 -30.50
CA MET A 1 54.86 -11.09 -30.22
C MET A 1 54.70 -11.56 -28.76
N LYS A 2 55.74 -12.06 -28.07
CA LYS A 2 55.60 -12.57 -26.69
C LYS A 2 55.48 -11.46 -25.61
N THR A 3 56.24 -10.38 -25.75
CA THR A 3 56.27 -9.27 -24.78
C THR A 3 54.99 -8.43 -24.79
N SER A 4 54.41 -8.17 -25.97
CA SER A 4 53.16 -7.41 -26.10
C SER A 4 51.97 -8.12 -25.43
N ASN A 5 51.93 -9.45 -25.49
CA ASN A 5 50.86 -10.23 -24.85
C ASN A 5 50.99 -10.21 -23.32
N ILE A 6 52.23 -10.18 -22.79
CA ILE A 6 52.48 -10.07 -21.34
C ILE A 6 52.07 -8.69 -20.83
N ILE A 7 52.40 -7.63 -21.57
CA ILE A 7 52.02 -6.25 -21.21
C ILE A 7 50.49 -6.09 -21.26
N ALA A 8 49.84 -6.64 -22.29
CA ALA A 8 48.37 -6.61 -22.39
C ALA A 8 47.70 -7.37 -21.23
N ALA A 9 48.22 -8.54 -20.86
CA ALA A 9 47.71 -9.31 -19.73
C ALA A 9 47.92 -8.58 -18.39
N ALA A 10 49.07 -7.93 -18.20
CA ALA A 10 49.36 -7.15 -17.00
C ALA A 10 48.45 -5.91 -16.88
N ALA A 11 48.24 -5.19 -17.98
CA ALA A 11 47.33 -4.04 -18.03
C ALA A 11 45.87 -4.45 -17.76
N LEU A 12 45.42 -5.57 -18.34
CA LEU A 12 44.07 -6.10 -18.11
C LEU A 12 43.90 -6.56 -16.66
N SER A 13 44.94 -7.16 -16.06
CA SER A 13 44.93 -7.60 -14.66
C SER A 13 44.87 -6.41 -13.69
N MET A 14 45.60 -5.32 -13.97
CA MET A 14 45.53 -4.08 -13.19
C MET A 14 44.16 -3.39 -13.32
N LEU A 15 43.55 -3.40 -14.51
CA LEU A 15 42.23 -2.82 -14.73
C LEU A 15 41.13 -3.64 -14.02
N ALA A 16 41.25 -4.97 -13.99
CA ALA A 16 40.34 -5.85 -13.26
C ALA A 16 40.41 -5.63 -11.74
N ALA A 17 41.59 -5.33 -11.20
CA ALA A 17 41.77 -5.02 -9.77
C ALA A 17 41.18 -3.65 -9.36
N ALA A 18 40.98 -2.72 -10.32
CA ALA A 18 40.44 -1.39 -10.06
C ALA A 18 38.89 -1.32 -10.07
N GLY A 19 38.21 -2.41 -10.46
CA GLY A 19 36.78 -2.41 -10.81
C GLY A 19 35.78 -2.57 -9.66
N VAL A 20 36.18 -3.00 -8.46
CA VAL A 20 35.24 -3.18 -7.35
C VAL A 20 35.35 -2.00 -6.38
N ARG A 21 34.79 -0.87 -6.79
CA ARG A 21 34.39 0.18 -5.85
C ARG A 21 33.04 -0.27 -5.30
N ALA A 22 33.04 -1.00 -4.19
CA ALA A 22 31.81 -1.19 -3.43
C ALA A 22 31.28 0.21 -3.12
N GLN A 23 30.16 0.59 -3.72
CA GLN A 23 29.43 1.78 -3.30
C GLN A 23 29.03 1.49 -1.85
N GLY A 24 29.82 2.01 -0.91
CA GLY A 24 29.62 1.76 0.50
C GLY A 24 28.18 2.10 0.84
N TYR A 25 27.50 1.19 1.52
CA TYR A 25 26.23 1.51 2.16
C TYR A 25 26.51 2.64 3.15
N ALA A 26 26.13 3.86 2.80
CA ALA A 26 26.07 4.95 3.75
C ALA A 26 24.91 4.61 4.70
N PRO A 27 25.15 4.39 6.01
CA PRO A 27 24.06 4.17 6.92
C PRO A 27 23.12 5.37 6.85
N VAL A 28 21.82 5.11 6.69
CA VAL A 28 20.82 6.16 6.83
C VAL A 28 21.04 6.84 8.17
N GLN A 29 21.14 8.18 8.15
CA GLN A 29 21.36 8.97 9.35
C GLN A 29 20.32 8.55 10.39
N PRO A 30 20.71 8.13 11.61
CA PRO A 30 19.75 7.70 12.60
C PRO A 30 18.82 8.87 12.91
N LEU A 31 17.53 8.57 13.05
CA LEU A 31 16.53 9.57 13.43
C LEU A 31 16.95 10.20 14.75
N GLN A 32 17.31 11.47 14.72
CA GLN A 32 17.58 12.22 15.93
C GLN A 32 16.23 12.58 16.56
N ALA A 33 15.98 12.03 17.74
CA ALA A 33 14.80 12.41 18.51
C ALA A 33 14.91 13.90 18.88
N VAL A 34 13.97 14.70 18.40
CA VAL A 34 13.93 16.16 18.63
C VAL A 34 13.44 16.49 20.04
N THR A 35 12.90 15.52 20.76
CA THR A 35 12.33 15.68 22.11
C THR A 35 12.69 14.49 23.01
N SER A 36 12.90 14.74 24.30
CA SER A 36 13.15 13.67 25.27
C SER A 36 11.83 13.04 25.73
N ARG A 37 11.89 11.79 26.24
CA ARG A 37 10.69 11.15 26.82
C ARG A 37 10.11 11.96 27.98
N ALA A 38 10.96 12.63 28.77
CA ALA A 38 10.52 13.45 29.88
C ALA A 38 9.71 14.66 29.39
N ASP A 39 10.15 15.30 28.32
CA ASP A 39 9.44 16.44 27.73
C ASP A 39 8.09 16.03 27.14
N VAL A 40 8.01 14.85 26.51
CA VAL A 40 6.75 14.28 26.01
C VAL A 40 5.78 14.01 27.16
N VAL A 41 6.24 13.45 28.28
CA VAL A 41 5.40 13.20 29.46
C VAL A 41 4.91 14.53 30.05
N ALA A 42 5.79 15.51 30.24
CA ALA A 42 5.42 16.82 30.75
C ALA A 42 4.40 17.53 29.85
N GLY A 43 4.57 17.46 28.52
CA GLY A 43 3.63 18.00 27.55
C GLY A 43 2.27 17.29 27.55
N ALA A 44 2.27 15.96 27.70
CA ALA A 44 1.05 15.18 27.80
C ALA A 44 0.25 15.49 29.08
N ASP A 45 0.92 15.63 30.22
CA ASP A 45 0.29 16.02 31.49
C ASP A 45 -0.32 17.43 31.40
N ALA A 46 0.40 18.37 30.79
CA ALA A 46 -0.10 19.72 30.57
C ALA A 46 -1.33 19.73 29.64
N ALA A 47 -1.29 18.96 28.54
CA ALA A 47 -2.41 18.83 27.62
C ALA A 47 -3.64 18.18 28.29
N ALA A 48 -3.44 17.15 29.11
CA ALA A 48 -4.51 16.52 29.86
C ALA A 48 -5.16 17.48 30.87
N ARG A 49 -4.34 18.32 31.53
CA ARG A 49 -4.81 19.37 32.46
C ARG A 49 -5.55 20.51 31.75
N ALA A 50 -5.22 20.79 30.49
CA ALA A 50 -5.85 21.86 29.71
C ALA A 50 -7.32 21.57 29.35
N GLY A 51 -7.77 20.30 29.48
CA GLY A 51 -9.14 19.90 29.19
C GLY A 51 -9.45 19.82 27.70
N ASN A 52 -10.74 19.59 27.36
CA ASN A 52 -11.17 19.49 25.97
C ASN A 52 -11.14 20.87 25.29
N ILE A 53 -10.18 21.09 24.39
CA ILE A 53 -10.02 22.33 23.62
C ILE A 53 -11.25 22.62 22.74
N TYR A 54 -12.05 21.59 22.42
CA TYR A 54 -13.30 21.71 21.66
C TYR A 54 -14.55 21.60 22.55
N GLY A 55 -14.43 21.81 23.86
CA GLY A 55 -15.55 21.66 24.81
C GLY A 55 -16.67 22.70 24.63
N ASP A 56 -16.38 23.80 23.96
CA ASP A 56 -17.32 24.87 23.61
C ASP A 56 -18.01 24.63 22.25
N VAL A 57 -17.55 23.65 21.48
CA VAL A 57 -18.14 23.31 20.18
C VAL A 57 -19.40 22.48 20.41
N VAL A 58 -20.54 22.99 19.94
CA VAL A 58 -21.74 22.18 19.77
C VAL A 58 -21.47 21.22 18.61
N ALA A 59 -21.33 19.92 18.92
CA ALA A 59 -21.21 18.90 17.88
C ALA A 59 -22.42 19.00 16.94
N GLU A 60 -22.17 19.07 15.63
CA GLU A 60 -23.26 18.96 14.66
C GLU A 60 -24.01 17.65 14.92
N PRO A 61 -25.35 17.67 14.98
CA PRO A 61 -26.11 16.46 15.18
C PRO A 61 -25.80 15.49 14.02
N LEU A 62 -25.46 14.24 14.36
CA LEU A 62 -25.26 13.18 13.37
C LEU A 62 -26.54 13.05 12.54
N THR A 63 -26.52 13.56 11.32
CA THR A 63 -27.66 13.43 10.40
C THR A 63 -27.65 12.00 9.85
N SER A 64 -28.47 11.13 10.45
CA SER A 64 -28.71 9.81 9.88
C SER A 64 -29.44 9.98 8.56
N ARG A 65 -28.81 9.58 7.45
CA ARG A 65 -29.46 9.47 6.15
C ARG A 65 -29.77 7.99 5.89
N PRO A 66 -30.93 7.48 6.32
CA PRO A 66 -31.29 6.09 6.09
C PRO A 66 -31.35 5.81 4.59
N SER A 67 -30.98 4.59 4.20
CA SER A 67 -31.20 4.11 2.83
C SER A 67 -32.68 4.17 2.49
N VAL A 68 -33.01 4.62 1.28
CA VAL A 68 -34.38 4.57 0.75
C VAL A 68 -34.78 3.15 0.29
N ARG A 69 -33.82 2.22 0.24
CA ARG A 69 -34.09 0.83 -0.15
C ARG A 69 -34.52 0.00 1.06
N ASP A 70 -35.54 -0.80 0.84
CA ASP A 70 -35.97 -1.83 1.78
C ASP A 70 -34.83 -2.84 2.06
N ARG A 71 -34.71 -3.27 3.32
CA ARG A 71 -33.63 -4.18 3.72
C ARG A 71 -33.82 -5.57 3.13
N ALA A 72 -35.07 -6.04 2.99
CA ALA A 72 -35.35 -7.35 2.44
C ALA A 72 -35.05 -7.40 0.93
N SER A 73 -35.34 -6.32 0.20
CA SER A 73 -34.97 -6.22 -1.22
C SER A 73 -33.46 -6.23 -1.44
N VAL A 74 -32.70 -5.48 -0.64
CA VAL A 74 -31.22 -5.51 -0.69
C VAL A 74 -30.68 -6.90 -0.37
N ARG A 75 -31.26 -7.59 0.63
CA ARG A 75 -30.86 -8.96 0.96
C ARG A 75 -31.15 -9.93 -0.19
N ALA A 76 -32.33 -9.84 -0.80
CA ALA A 76 -32.72 -10.69 -1.92
C ALA A 76 -31.79 -10.48 -3.12
N GLU A 77 -31.46 -9.24 -3.47
CA GLU A 77 -30.50 -8.89 -4.52
C GLU A 77 -29.11 -9.45 -4.23
N ALA A 78 -28.62 -9.31 -3.00
CA ALA A 78 -27.33 -9.83 -2.58
C ALA A 78 -27.26 -11.36 -2.67
N VAL A 79 -28.32 -12.06 -2.22
CA VAL A 79 -28.42 -13.53 -2.31
C VAL A 79 -28.45 -13.97 -3.77
N ALA A 80 -29.27 -13.34 -4.61
CA ALA A 80 -29.33 -13.64 -6.04
C ALA A 80 -27.96 -13.44 -6.73
N THR A 81 -27.26 -12.35 -6.39
CA THR A 81 -25.92 -12.04 -6.91
C THR A 81 -24.89 -13.07 -6.45
N ALA A 82 -24.95 -13.51 -5.18
CA ALA A 82 -24.05 -14.52 -4.64
C ALA A 82 -24.26 -15.91 -5.29
N HIS A 83 -25.49 -16.22 -5.72
CA HIS A 83 -25.81 -17.44 -6.45
C HIS A 83 -25.57 -17.34 -7.97
N ALA A 84 -25.08 -16.20 -8.48
CA ALA A 84 -24.82 -16.06 -9.90
C ALA A 84 -23.71 -17.04 -10.36
N PRO A 85 -23.90 -17.79 -11.46
CA PRO A 85 -22.98 -18.83 -11.90
C PRO A 85 -21.61 -18.32 -12.36
N ASN A 86 -21.43 -17.01 -12.46
CA ASN A 86 -20.21 -16.32 -12.86
C ASN A 86 -19.64 -15.41 -11.74
N GLN A 87 -20.16 -15.49 -10.50
CA GLN A 87 -19.79 -14.58 -9.41
C GLN A 87 -18.28 -14.52 -9.10
N ASN A 88 -17.55 -15.61 -9.35
CA ASN A 88 -16.10 -15.73 -9.13
C ASN A 88 -15.28 -15.77 -10.42
N LEU A 89 -15.90 -15.52 -11.58
CA LEU A 89 -15.24 -15.65 -12.87
C LEU A 89 -15.14 -14.27 -13.54
N ASP A 90 -13.92 -13.86 -13.86
CA ASP A 90 -13.69 -12.74 -14.76
C ASP A 90 -14.14 -13.12 -16.19
N ARG A 91 -14.61 -12.15 -16.97
CA ARG A 91 -15.01 -12.39 -18.36
C ARG A 91 -13.89 -13.03 -19.20
N ARG A 92 -12.63 -12.73 -18.90
CA ARG A 92 -11.44 -13.28 -19.56
C ARG A 92 -11.19 -14.76 -19.25
N ALA A 93 -11.89 -15.33 -18.27
CA ALA A 93 -11.84 -16.77 -18.02
C ALA A 93 -12.55 -17.58 -19.12
N PHE A 94 -13.37 -16.93 -19.95
CA PHE A 94 -14.07 -17.57 -21.06
C PHE A 94 -13.34 -17.38 -22.39
N PHE A 95 -13.58 -18.29 -23.34
CA PHE A 95 -13.02 -18.23 -24.68
C PHE A 95 -13.38 -16.90 -25.36
N ASN A 96 -12.40 -16.26 -26.00
CA ASN A 96 -12.53 -14.92 -26.60
C ASN A 96 -13.08 -13.84 -25.65
N SER A 97 -13.00 -14.05 -24.33
CA SER A 97 -13.64 -13.18 -23.34
C SER A 97 -15.16 -13.03 -23.55
N GLU A 98 -15.84 -14.07 -24.02
CA GLU A 98 -17.29 -14.08 -24.24
C GLU A 98 -17.98 -14.98 -23.20
N VAL A 99 -18.87 -14.39 -22.39
CA VAL A 99 -19.62 -15.16 -21.37
C VAL A 99 -20.74 -15.94 -22.06
N PRO A 100 -20.78 -17.29 -21.94
CA PRO A 100 -21.85 -18.07 -22.55
C PRO A 100 -23.22 -17.73 -21.97
N PRO A 101 -24.31 -17.78 -22.76
CA PRO A 101 -25.65 -17.38 -22.30
C PRO A 101 -26.13 -18.21 -21.09
N GLN A 102 -25.72 -19.48 -20.98
CA GLN A 102 -26.01 -20.34 -19.83
C GLN A 102 -25.34 -19.88 -18.52
N ARG A 103 -24.40 -18.94 -18.55
CA ARG A 103 -23.71 -18.37 -17.38
C ARG A 103 -24.25 -16.99 -16.99
N GLY A 104 -25.31 -16.51 -17.64
CA GLY A 104 -25.90 -15.18 -17.41
C GLY A 104 -25.01 -14.04 -17.91
N THR A 105 -25.54 -12.82 -17.92
CA THR A 105 -24.76 -11.63 -18.26
C THR A 105 -23.69 -11.42 -17.18
N GLY A 106 -22.41 -11.61 -17.55
CA GLY A 106 -21.30 -11.15 -16.71
C GLY A 106 -21.52 -9.69 -16.34
N ARG A 107 -21.22 -9.34 -15.09
CA ARG A 107 -21.13 -7.93 -14.66
C ARG A 107 -20.33 -7.15 -15.73
N PRO A 108 -20.76 -5.93 -16.14
CA PRO A 108 -20.07 -5.14 -17.14
C PRO A 108 -18.58 -4.99 -16.83
#